data_AF-A0A1F2QVE7-F1
#
_entry.id   AF-A0A1F2QVE7-F1
#
_cell.length_a   1.000
_cell.length_b   1.000
_cell.length_c   1.000
_cell.angle_alpha   90.00
_cell.angle_beta   90.00
_cell.angle_gamma   90.00
#
_symmetry.space_group_name_H-M   'P 1'
#
loop_
_entity.id
_entity.type
_entity.pdbx_description
1 polymer ?
#
loop_
_entity_poly.entity_id
_entity_poly.type
_entity_poly.pdbx_seq_one_letter_code
_entity_poly.pdbx_strand_id
1 'polypeptide(L)'
;MSFAWHVECGSLVLATDPVKLKMVLKNLIGNAMKFTDQGLVAVWVRGARNGIEFRVADTGIGISPESCESIFEPFHQGNGSLADRGGGVGLGLYIVRRLLGILGGTIAVESEVGRGSTFCVWLPVDSRQTGDQGQLPPLLVPVMVNGEPHPGSSAAPANGYGR
;
A
#
# COMPACT_ATOMS: atom_id res chain seq x y z
N MET A 1 1.10 -13.06 19.04
CA MET A 1 0.85 -12.27 17.82
C MET A 1 0.16 -10.97 18.21
N SER A 2 0.60 -9.83 17.66
CA SER A 2 0.02 -8.51 17.87
C SER A 2 -0.57 -7.95 16.58
N PHE A 3 -1.48 -6.99 16.72
CA PHE A 3 -2.13 -6.31 15.61
C PHE A 3 -1.99 -4.81 15.73
N ALA A 4 -1.70 -4.14 14.63
CA ALA A 4 -1.70 -2.68 14.55
C ALA A 4 -2.56 -2.19 13.38
N TRP A 5 -3.24 -1.06 13.60
CA TRP A 5 -4.10 -0.44 12.60
C TRP A 5 -3.78 1.05 12.58
N HIS A 6 -3.46 1.56 11.40
CA HIS A 6 -3.10 2.95 11.18
C HIS A 6 -3.94 3.50 10.04
N VAL A 7 -4.69 4.55 10.31
CA VAL A 7 -5.57 5.19 9.32
C VAL A 7 -5.19 6.65 9.25
N GLU A 8 -4.47 6.99 8.19
CA GLU A 8 -3.98 8.33 7.84
C GLU A 8 -4.77 8.86 6.63
N CYS A 9 -6.08 8.70 6.68
CA CYS A 9 -7.00 9.29 5.73
C CYS A 9 -8.12 9.94 6.55
N GLY A 10 -8.13 11.27 6.59
CA GLY A 10 -9.18 12.02 7.27
C GLY A 10 -10.51 11.91 6.53
N SER A 11 -10.80 12.89 5.66
CA SER A 11 -12.06 13.00 4.92
C SER A 11 -12.06 12.31 3.53
N LEU A 12 -11.15 11.36 3.29
CA LEU A 12 -11.02 10.77 1.96
C LEU A 12 -12.16 9.79 1.67
N VAL A 13 -12.97 10.08 0.65
CA VAL A 13 -14.07 9.23 0.21
C VAL A 13 -13.61 8.37 -0.96
N LEU A 14 -13.72 7.05 -0.81
CA LEU A 14 -13.44 6.07 -1.86
C LEU A 14 -14.74 5.56 -2.48
N ALA A 15 -15.04 6.02 -3.69
CA ALA A 15 -16.12 5.46 -4.49
C ALA A 15 -15.64 4.15 -5.16
N THR A 16 -16.00 3.01 -4.58
CA THR A 16 -15.58 1.67 -5.06
C THR A 16 -16.66 0.62 -4.75
N ASP A 17 -16.47 -0.62 -5.22
CA ASP A 17 -17.29 -1.75 -4.79
C ASP A 17 -16.79 -2.27 -3.42
N PRO A 18 -17.55 -2.04 -2.33
CA PRO A 18 -17.11 -2.38 -0.97
C PRO A 18 -17.01 -3.90 -0.75
N VAL A 19 -17.77 -4.72 -1.48
CA VAL A 19 -17.74 -6.18 -1.34
C VAL A 19 -16.43 -6.72 -1.90
N LYS A 20 -16.01 -6.24 -3.07
CA LYS A 20 -14.74 -6.63 -3.69
C LYS A 20 -13.55 -6.13 -2.87
N LEU A 21 -13.57 -4.88 -2.42
CA LEU A 21 -12.49 -4.37 -1.56
C LEU A 21 -12.38 -5.14 -0.25
N LYS A 22 -13.50 -5.44 0.41
CA LYS A 22 -13.50 -6.27 1.63
C LYS A 22 -12.89 -7.65 1.37
N MET A 23 -13.16 -8.24 0.22
CA MET A 23 -12.60 -9.54 -0.17
C MET A 23 -11.09 -9.44 -0.45
N VAL A 24 -10.61 -8.36 -1.07
CA VAL A 24 -9.18 -8.09 -1.22
C VAL A 24 -8.49 -8.04 0.15
N LEU A 25 -8.97 -7.17 1.04
CA LEU A 25 -8.37 -6.97 2.36
C LEU A 25 -8.41 -8.24 3.22
N LYS A 26 -9.52 -8.99 3.19
CA LYS A 26 -9.65 -10.26 3.90
C LYS A 26 -8.61 -11.28 3.44
N ASN A 27 -8.33 -11.36 2.14
CA ASN A 27 -7.31 -12.28 1.62
C ASN A 27 -5.91 -11.88 2.08
N LEU A 28 -5.57 -10.59 2.01
CA LEU A 28 -4.24 -10.10 2.42
C LEU A 28 -4.01 -10.26 3.92
N ILE A 29 -4.98 -9.85 4.75
CA ILE A 29 -4.90 -10.00 6.21
C ILE A 29 -4.90 -11.49 6.60
N GLY A 30 -5.72 -12.31 5.93
CA GLY A 30 -5.75 -13.75 6.14
C GLY A 30 -4.40 -14.41 5.83
N ASN A 31 -3.73 -14.00 4.75
CA ASN A 31 -2.37 -14.46 4.43
C ASN A 31 -1.37 -14.03 5.52
N ALA A 32 -1.36 -12.75 5.91
CA ALA A 32 -0.49 -12.24 6.96
C ALA A 32 -0.64 -13.03 8.27
N MET A 33 -1.88 -13.29 8.71
CA MET A 33 -2.18 -14.11 9.90
C MET A 33 -1.73 -15.56 9.74
N LYS A 34 -1.93 -16.15 8.55
CA LYS A 34 -1.58 -17.55 8.29
C LYS A 34 -0.06 -17.78 8.31
N PHE A 35 0.71 -16.81 7.84
CA PHE A 35 2.16 -16.93 7.65
C PHE A 35 2.98 -16.28 8.76
N THR A 36 2.32 -15.72 9.78
CA THR A 36 2.92 -15.17 10.99
C THR A 36 2.46 -15.95 12.20
N ASP A 37 3.33 -16.79 12.76
CA ASP A 37 3.02 -17.57 13.97
C ASP A 37 3.15 -16.69 15.23
N GLN A 38 4.30 -16.01 15.35
CA GLN A 38 4.55 -14.98 16.35
C GLN A 38 5.10 -13.74 15.66
N GLY A 39 4.69 -12.55 16.13
CA GLY A 39 5.07 -11.29 15.51
C GLY A 39 3.91 -10.33 15.39
N LEU A 40 4.00 -9.43 14.42
CA LEU A 40 3.08 -8.33 14.16
C LEU A 40 2.39 -8.53 12.81
N VAL A 41 1.08 -8.28 12.76
CA VAL A 41 0.35 -7.97 11.53
C VAL A 41 -0.17 -6.54 11.63
N ALA A 42 0.17 -5.71 10.65
CA ALA A 42 -0.16 -4.30 10.67
C ALA A 42 -0.83 -3.86 9.38
N VAL A 43 -1.87 -3.04 9.50
CA VAL A 43 -2.63 -2.50 8.37
C VAL A 43 -2.53 -0.98 8.39
N TRP A 44 -2.11 -0.40 7.27
CA TRP A 44 -2.12 1.05 7.05
C TRP A 44 -3.08 1.41 5.93
N VAL A 45 -3.77 2.54 6.09
CA VAL A 45 -4.56 3.18 5.05
C VAL A 45 -4.16 4.63 5.00
N ARG A 46 -3.77 5.14 3.83
CA ARG A 46 -3.42 6.54 3.66
C ARG A 46 -3.85 7.09 2.30
N GLY A 47 -4.04 8.40 2.23
CA GLY A 47 -4.18 9.09 0.96
C GLY A 47 -2.89 9.00 0.13
N ALA A 48 -3.02 8.76 -1.16
CA ALA A 48 -1.94 8.76 -2.13
C ALA A 48 -2.30 9.63 -3.34
N ARG A 49 -1.34 9.92 -4.21
CA ARG A 49 -1.61 10.73 -5.42
C ARG A 49 -2.74 10.08 -6.23
N ASN A 50 -3.85 10.80 -6.39
CA ASN A 50 -5.05 10.37 -7.11
C ASN A 50 -5.64 9.03 -6.61
N GLY A 51 -5.40 8.65 -5.35
CA GLY A 51 -5.87 7.35 -4.84
C GLY A 51 -5.79 7.15 -3.34
N ILE A 52 -6.12 5.94 -2.91
CA ILE A 52 -5.90 5.41 -1.56
C ILE A 52 -4.91 4.26 -1.66
N GLU A 53 -3.94 4.24 -0.75
CA GLU A 53 -3.05 3.11 -0.56
C GLU A 53 -3.43 2.35 0.72
N PHE A 54 -3.56 1.03 0.61
CA PHE A 54 -3.67 0.10 1.71
C PHE A 54 -2.38 -0.71 1.79
N ARG A 55 -1.78 -0.80 2.98
CA ARG A 55 -0.63 -1.67 3.23
C ARG A 55 -1.02 -2.73 4.25
N VAL A 56 -0.70 -3.98 3.97
CA VAL A 56 -0.78 -5.07 4.94
C VAL A 56 0.63 -5.63 5.11
N ALA A 57 1.25 -5.36 6.25
CA ALA A 57 2.57 -5.89 6.57
C ALA A 57 2.50 -6.96 7.66
N ASP A 58 3.37 -7.94 7.55
CA ASP A 58 3.56 -9.02 8.50
C ASP A 58 5.04 -9.24 8.77
N THR A 59 5.36 -9.82 9.92
CA THR A 59 6.73 -10.24 10.29
C THR A 59 6.89 -11.76 10.21
N GLY A 60 6.15 -12.39 9.28
CA GLY A 60 6.10 -13.83 9.13
C GLY A 60 7.29 -14.40 8.38
N ILE A 61 7.08 -15.55 7.74
CA ILE A 61 8.15 -16.30 7.04
C ILE A 61 8.75 -15.57 5.83
N GLY A 62 8.10 -14.53 5.31
CA GLY A 62 8.50 -13.86 4.08
C GLY A 62 8.38 -14.74 2.83
N ILE A 63 8.78 -14.17 1.70
CA ILE A 63 8.69 -14.76 0.35
C ILE A 63 10.05 -14.60 -0.33
N SER A 64 10.51 -15.63 -1.05
CA SER A 64 11.76 -15.53 -1.81
C SER A 64 11.61 -14.56 -2.98
N PRO A 65 12.68 -13.84 -3.37
CA PRO A 65 12.63 -12.93 -4.52
C PRO A 65 12.14 -13.62 -5.80
N GLU A 66 12.53 -14.89 -6.04
CA GLU A 66 12.07 -15.62 -7.23
C GLU A 66 10.56 -15.95 -7.20
N SER A 67 9.98 -16.04 -6.00
CA SER A 67 8.55 -16.37 -5.83
C SER A 67 7.66 -15.13 -5.88
N CYS A 68 8.18 -13.93 -5.63
CA CYS A 68 7.39 -12.69 -5.52
C CYS A 68 6.56 -12.37 -6.77
N GLU A 69 7.00 -12.79 -7.96
CA GLU A 69 6.25 -12.62 -9.21
C GLU A 69 5.16 -13.70 -9.38
N SER A 70 5.49 -14.95 -9.06
CA SER A 70 4.62 -16.11 -9.28
C SER A 70 3.54 -16.27 -8.22
N ILE A 71 3.65 -15.66 -7.04
CA ILE A 71 2.63 -15.76 -5.98
C ILE A 71 1.24 -15.24 -6.39
N PHE A 72 1.15 -14.46 -7.47
CA PHE A 72 -0.12 -13.97 -8.01
C PHE A 72 -0.71 -14.90 -9.09
N GLU A 73 0.00 -15.96 -9.48
CA GLU A 73 -0.49 -17.00 -10.38
C GLU A 73 -1.42 -17.97 -9.65
N PRO A 74 -2.44 -18.51 -10.34
CA PRO A 74 -3.35 -19.46 -9.72
C PRO A 74 -2.61 -20.76 -9.37
N PHE A 75 -2.97 -21.35 -8.23
CA PHE A 75 -2.42 -22.63 -7.74
C PHE A 75 -0.92 -22.62 -7.40
N HIS A 76 -0.28 -21.45 -7.39
CA HIS A 76 1.11 -21.35 -6.98
C HIS A 76 1.22 -21.51 -5.45
N GLN A 77 1.90 -22.57 -5.01
CA GLN A 77 2.29 -22.80 -3.63
C GLN A 77 3.81 -23.04 -3.64
N GLY A 78 4.56 -22.21 -2.91
CA GLY A 78 6.03 -22.31 -2.88
C GLY A 78 6.51 -23.73 -2.52
N ASN A 79 7.70 -24.10 -3.01
CA ASN A 79 8.24 -25.45 -2.92
C ASN A 79 8.38 -25.92 -1.46
N GLY A 80 7.59 -26.94 -1.09
CA GLY A 80 7.86 -27.91 -0.02
C GLY A 80 7.85 -27.39 1.43
N SER A 81 6.85 -27.84 2.22
CA SER A 81 6.64 -27.71 3.69
C SER A 81 5.52 -26.76 4.14
N LEU A 82 5.07 -25.82 3.29
CA LEU A 82 3.96 -24.90 3.62
C LEU A 82 2.56 -25.43 3.28
N ALA A 83 2.47 -26.46 2.43
CA ALA A 83 1.21 -27.12 2.09
C ALA A 83 0.59 -27.85 3.29
N ASP A 84 1.42 -28.43 4.16
CA ASP A 84 0.99 -29.29 5.28
C ASP A 84 0.43 -28.49 6.48
N ARG A 85 0.71 -27.18 6.57
CA ARG A 85 0.22 -26.30 7.65
C ARG A 85 -1.11 -25.60 7.30
N GLY A 86 -2.05 -26.31 6.68
CA GLY A 86 -3.36 -25.74 6.31
C GLY A 86 -3.28 -24.77 5.12
N GLY A 87 -2.38 -25.06 4.18
CA GLY A 87 -2.14 -24.25 3.00
C GLY A 87 -3.30 -24.26 2.02
N GLY A 88 -4.26 -23.34 2.11
CA GLY A 88 -5.34 -23.20 1.11
C GLY A 88 -4.81 -23.16 -0.34
N VAL A 89 -5.67 -23.42 -1.34
CA VAL A 89 -5.38 -23.77 -2.76
C VAL A 89 -4.55 -22.75 -3.59
N GLY A 90 -3.91 -21.74 -2.98
CA GLY A 90 -3.08 -20.75 -3.69
C GLY A 90 -3.88 -19.74 -4.51
N LEU A 91 -5.20 -19.64 -4.28
CA LEU A 91 -6.06 -18.76 -5.06
C LEU A 91 -6.20 -17.34 -4.47
N GLY A 92 -5.82 -17.14 -3.21
CA GLY A 92 -6.08 -15.88 -2.50
C GLY A 92 -5.48 -14.64 -3.17
N LEU A 93 -4.18 -14.69 -3.50
CA LEU A 93 -3.49 -13.57 -4.16
C LEU A 93 -3.87 -13.43 -5.64
N TYR A 94 -4.14 -14.53 -6.34
CA TYR A 94 -4.71 -14.49 -7.68
C TYR A 94 -6.06 -13.76 -7.71
N ILE A 95 -6.95 -14.07 -6.77
CA ILE A 95 -8.24 -13.40 -6.58
C ILE A 95 -8.04 -11.91 -6.30
N VAL A 96 -7.08 -11.56 -5.44
CA VAL A 96 -6.75 -10.16 -5.14
C VAL A 96 -6.37 -9.41 -6.43
N ARG A 97 -5.44 -9.94 -7.22
CA ARG A 97 -5.00 -9.32 -8.47
C ARG A 97 -6.17 -9.13 -9.45
N ARG A 98 -7.04 -10.14 -9.58
CA ARG A 98 -8.23 -10.06 -10.44
C ARG A 98 -9.23 -9.01 -9.97
N LEU A 99 -9.54 -8.98 -8.67
CA LEU A 99 -10.46 -7.99 -8.11
C LEU A 99 -9.92 -6.57 -8.25
N LEU A 100 -8.62 -6.36 -8.03
CA LEU A 100 -8.02 -5.05 -8.23
C LEU A 100 -8.06 -4.60 -9.69
N GLY A 101 -7.87 -5.51 -10.65
CA GLY A 101 -8.09 -5.21 -12.06
C GLY A 101 -9.52 -4.72 -12.36
N ILE A 102 -10.54 -5.28 -11.69
CA ILE A 102 -11.93 -4.82 -11.79
C ILE A 102 -12.13 -3.45 -11.13
N LEU A 103 -11.46 -3.21 -9.99
CA LEU A 103 -11.54 -1.95 -9.25
C LEU A 103 -10.65 -0.83 -9.84
N GLY A 104 -9.91 -1.10 -10.91
CA GLY A 104 -8.94 -0.16 -11.50
C GLY A 104 -7.70 0.09 -10.64
N GLY A 105 -7.42 -0.80 -9.69
CA GLY A 105 -6.29 -0.72 -8.78
C GLY A 105 -5.09 -1.56 -9.16
N THR A 106 -4.06 -1.49 -8.33
CA THR A 106 -2.83 -2.27 -8.46
C THR A 106 -2.42 -2.88 -7.13
N ILE A 107 -1.56 -3.90 -7.19
CA ILE A 107 -0.91 -4.51 -6.03
C ILE A 107 0.58 -4.68 -6.29
N ALA A 108 1.39 -4.39 -5.27
CA ALA A 108 2.81 -4.69 -5.20
C ALA A 108 3.11 -5.45 -3.90
N VAL A 109 4.26 -6.13 -3.86
CA VAL A 109 4.74 -6.83 -2.68
C VAL A 109 6.22 -6.51 -2.47
N GLU A 110 6.58 -6.22 -1.22
CA GLU A 110 7.95 -6.16 -0.73
C GLU A 110 8.10 -7.26 0.31
N SER A 111 9.07 -8.16 0.17
CA SER A 111 9.21 -9.30 1.07
C SER A 111 10.65 -9.77 1.15
N GLU A 112 11.02 -10.30 2.32
CA GLU A 112 12.32 -10.94 2.56
C GLU A 112 12.11 -12.17 3.44
N VAL A 113 12.72 -13.29 3.06
CA VAL A 113 12.63 -14.56 3.79
C VAL A 113 13.08 -14.37 5.24
N GLY A 114 12.22 -14.75 6.17
CA GLY A 114 12.43 -14.63 7.62
C GLY A 114 12.19 -13.23 8.20
N ARG A 115 11.87 -12.22 7.38
CA ARG A 115 11.53 -10.86 7.84
C ARG A 115 10.06 -10.49 7.64
N GLY A 116 9.34 -11.25 6.82
CA GLY A 116 7.92 -11.06 6.54
C GLY A 116 7.67 -10.36 5.20
N SER A 117 6.44 -9.91 5.01
CA SER A 117 5.98 -9.34 3.73
C SER A 117 5.14 -8.09 3.95
N THR A 118 5.19 -7.18 2.98
CA THR A 118 4.31 -6.01 2.89
C THR A 118 3.61 -6.00 1.54
N PHE A 119 2.29 -6.18 1.55
CA PHE A 119 1.45 -6.03 0.37
C PHE A 119 0.90 -4.62 0.29
N CYS A 120 1.16 -3.93 -0.82
CA CYS A 120 0.73 -2.56 -1.09
C CYS A 120 -0.35 -2.58 -2.17
N VAL A 121 -1.58 -2.25 -1.80
CA VAL A 121 -2.72 -2.11 -2.72
C VAL A 121 -3.00 -0.63 -2.94
N TRP A 122 -3.10 -0.22 -4.20
CA TRP A 122 -3.51 1.13 -4.57
C TRP A 122 -4.84 1.10 -5.31
N LEU A 123 -5.75 2.01 -4.96
CA LEU A 123 -7.03 2.22 -5.63
C LEU A 123 -7.18 3.68 -6.06
N PRO A 124 -7.68 3.94 -7.28
CA PRO A 124 -7.95 5.30 -7.72
C PRO A 124 -9.11 5.91 -6.92
N VAL A 125 -9.03 7.20 -6.63
CA VAL A 125 -10.17 8.00 -6.18
C VAL A 125 -10.55 8.97 -7.29
N ASP A 126 -11.85 9.15 -7.53
CA ASP A 126 -12.32 10.15 -8.48
C ASP A 126 -12.07 11.54 -7.88
N SER A 127 -11.16 12.31 -8.49
CA SER A 127 -10.79 13.67 -8.06
C SER A 127 -11.97 14.65 -8.13
N ARG A 128 -13.09 14.25 -8.74
CA ARG A 128 -14.35 15.00 -8.74
C ARG A 128 -15.12 14.92 -7.43
N GLN A 129 -14.73 14.04 -6.51
CA GLN A 129 -15.35 13.88 -5.18
C GLN A 129 -14.45 14.34 -4.03
N THR A 130 -13.18 14.68 -4.30
CA THR A 130 -12.38 15.47 -3.35
C THR A 130 -12.87 16.91 -3.44
N GLY A 131 -13.90 17.21 -2.65
CA GLY A 131 -14.16 18.59 -2.24
C GLY A 131 -12.86 19.14 -1.71
N ASP A 132 -12.36 20.17 -2.40
CA ASP A 132 -11.27 21.05 -2.04
C ASP A 132 -10.96 21.00 -0.54
N GLN A 133 -9.80 20.45 -0.16
CA GLN A 133 -8.94 20.88 0.95
C GLN A 133 -7.56 20.20 0.81
N GLY A 134 -6.59 20.98 0.35
CA GLY A 134 -5.19 20.59 0.32
C GLY A 134 -4.35 21.52 -0.53
N GLN A 135 -4.27 22.79 -0.11
CA GLN A 135 -3.30 23.75 -0.59
C GLN A 135 -1.91 23.08 -0.63
N LEU A 136 -1.35 22.87 -1.83
CA LEU A 136 0.02 22.42 -1.99
C LEU A 136 0.97 23.43 -1.34
N PRO A 137 2.07 23.01 -0.68
CA PRO A 137 3.21 23.91 -0.53
C PRO A 137 3.73 24.27 -1.93
N PRO A 138 4.16 25.52 -2.16
CA PRO A 138 4.66 25.92 -3.47
C PRO A 138 5.87 25.06 -3.83
N LEU A 139 5.80 24.35 -4.96
CA LEU A 139 6.98 23.82 -5.63
C LEU A 139 7.85 25.02 -6.01
N LEU A 140 9.00 25.17 -5.36
CA LEU A 140 10.08 26.04 -5.83
C LEU A 140 10.58 25.47 -7.17
N VAL A 141 9.98 25.90 -8.26
CA VAL A 141 10.65 25.90 -9.56
C VAL A 141 11.36 27.25 -9.70
N PRO A 142 12.67 27.30 -9.97
CA PRO A 142 13.32 28.54 -10.34
C PRO A 142 12.66 29.07 -11.61
N VAL A 143 12.17 30.30 -11.56
CA VAL A 143 11.69 31.01 -12.76
C VAL A 143 12.92 31.25 -13.64
N MET A 144 12.96 30.54 -14.77
CA MET A 144 13.93 30.76 -15.84
C MET A 144 13.35 31.80 -16.79
N VAL A 145 13.96 32.99 -16.87
CA VAL A 145 13.67 33.95 -17.94
C VAL A 145 14.85 33.90 -18.89
N ASN A 146 14.59 33.54 -20.15
CA ASN A 146 15.58 33.44 -21.24
C ASN A 146 16.76 32.47 -20.99
N GLY A 147 16.57 31.43 -20.17
CA GLY A 147 17.57 30.38 -19.99
C GLY A 147 18.56 30.58 -18.84
N GLU A 148 18.41 31.61 -18.00
CA GLU A 148 19.23 31.82 -16.80
C GLU A 148 18.38 31.99 -15.52
N PRO A 149 18.85 31.51 -14.35
CA PRO A 149 18.14 31.64 -13.08
C PRO A 149 18.22 33.07 -12.51
N HIS A 150 17.08 33.61 -12.09
CA HIS A 150 16.92 34.97 -11.56
C HIS A 150 17.44 35.08 -10.09
N PRO A 151 18.27 36.08 -9.72
CA PRO A 151 18.94 36.14 -8.41
C PRO A 151 18.07 36.59 -7.22
N GLY A 152 16.75 36.35 -7.25
CA GLY A 152 15.80 36.92 -6.28
C GLY A 152 15.02 35.93 -5.38
N SER A 153 15.19 34.61 -5.52
CA SER A 153 14.45 33.63 -4.71
C SER A 153 15.23 33.24 -3.46
N SER A 154 15.21 34.10 -2.45
CA SER A 154 15.74 33.81 -1.12
C SER A 154 14.77 32.95 -0.31
N ALA A 155 15.31 31.93 0.33
CA ALA A 155 14.64 30.99 1.22
C ALA A 155 13.90 31.69 2.38
N ALA A 156 12.83 31.04 2.84
CA ALA A 156 12.04 31.43 4.01
C ALA A 156 12.89 31.53 5.29
N PRO A 157 12.61 32.47 6.22
CA PRO A 157 13.20 32.41 7.55
C PRO A 157 12.49 31.37 8.42
N ALA A 158 13.28 30.69 9.22
CA ALA A 158 12.88 29.72 10.23
C ALA A 158 12.06 30.37 11.35
N ASN A 159 11.11 29.62 11.90
CA ASN A 159 10.45 29.92 13.17
C ASN A 159 11.48 30.10 14.30
N GLY A 160 11.39 31.21 15.03
CA GLY A 160 12.16 31.50 16.23
C GLY A 160 11.29 32.20 17.29
N TYR A 161 11.20 31.58 18.45
CA TYR A 161 10.50 31.95 19.68
C TYR A 161 10.64 33.42 20.13
N GLY A 162 9.64 33.93 20.86
CA GLY A 162 9.91 34.56 22.16
C GLY A 162 9.26 35.92 22.45
N ARG A 163 8.22 35.86 23.31
CA ARG A 163 7.64 36.88 24.21
C ARG A 163 6.88 38.05 23.61
#